data_AF-A0A7V9VJA1-F1
#
_entry.id   AF-A0A7V9VJA1-F1
#
_cell.length_a   1.000
_cell.length_b   1.000
_cell.length_c   1.000
_cell.angle_alpha   90.00
_cell.angle_beta   90.00
_cell.angle_gamma   90.00
#
_symmetry.space_group_name_H-M   'P 1'
#
loop_
_entity.id
_entity.type
_entity.pdbx_description
1 polymer ?
#
loop_
_entity_poly.entity_id
_entity_poly.type
_entity_poly.pdbx_seq_one_letter_code
_entity_poly.pdbx_strand_id
1 'polypeptide(L)'
;MADRPKPFSSEWITAPPPAPTAPHLFSDRVRAIITRIARPLPGDRTLSVWMLLILVIGSLLMAGPPGQAHLNELAAIDQNATPAPVIDWGEQEAASDAASISTDSLAVTDDEASVAPIISTPPDLQLDLGQAPEQPALTPDGLLPEYRILTYYGFPGNENMGILGEHDMQRVLELLRAQAAEYEAADPSRPVMIAFEVIASVAQPEPQTDGSFLLDTPSELLDQYAEFTAANDILLFLDVQVGRRTVEAEIEGIRPWLELPHVHLAIDPEFAMEEGQIPGDHIGQIDATDIAFAQRWLVDLTTEMGIPPKVLIVHQFHYTMIDNKDQVEPMAGVQLVIDADGFGPPATKTEAYAVMIGQMPIEYHGVKLFYKQDVPLMTAEEILDLEPVPDLVIYQ
;
A
#
# COMPACT_ATOMS: atom_id res chain seq x y z
N MET A 1 -7.56 18.58 -14.46
CA MET A 1 -6.48 18.84 -13.49
C MET A 1 -5.33 19.58 -14.18
N ALA A 2 -5.56 20.76 -14.75
CA ALA A 2 -4.54 21.49 -15.50
C ALA A 2 -4.28 22.83 -14.80
N ASP A 3 -3.28 22.85 -13.90
CA ASP A 3 -2.46 23.99 -13.47
C ASP A 3 -1.71 23.76 -12.14
N ARG A 4 -1.77 22.56 -11.55
CA ARG A 4 -0.93 22.26 -10.38
C ARG A 4 0.45 21.78 -10.86
N PRO A 5 1.56 22.33 -10.32
CA PRO A 5 2.90 21.84 -10.62
C PRO A 5 3.03 20.37 -10.19
N LYS A 6 3.92 19.62 -10.86
CA LYS A 6 4.16 18.20 -10.58
C LYS A 6 4.58 18.02 -9.12
N PRO A 7 4.01 17.09 -8.33
CA PRO A 7 4.42 16.89 -6.94
C PRO A 7 5.93 16.75 -6.80
N PHE A 8 6.50 17.34 -5.76
CA PHE A 8 7.95 17.36 -5.48
C PHE A 8 8.84 18.02 -6.54
N SER A 9 8.28 18.61 -7.61
CA SER A 9 9.06 19.49 -8.49
C SER A 9 9.51 20.75 -7.75
N SER A 10 10.54 21.41 -8.28
CA SER A 10 11.00 22.69 -7.75
C SER A 10 9.86 23.73 -7.67
N GLU A 11 8.95 23.73 -8.64
CA GLU A 11 7.76 24.60 -8.66
C GLU A 11 6.73 24.21 -7.60
N TRP A 12 6.55 22.92 -7.33
CA TRP A 12 5.60 22.43 -6.35
C TRP A 12 6.07 22.64 -4.91
N ILE A 13 7.35 22.40 -4.63
CA ILE A 13 7.95 22.62 -3.29
C ILE A 13 7.87 24.10 -2.91
N THR A 14 8.00 25.00 -3.88
CA THR A 14 7.95 26.46 -3.65
C THR A 14 6.54 27.05 -3.76
N ALA A 15 5.55 26.25 -4.18
CA ALA A 15 4.17 26.71 -4.30
C ALA A 15 3.56 26.98 -2.92
N PRO A 16 2.73 28.02 -2.77
CA PRO A 16 1.97 28.22 -1.54
C PRO A 16 1.03 27.03 -1.32
N PRO A 17 0.83 26.58 -0.06
CA PRO A 17 0.00 25.41 0.24
C PRO A 17 -1.41 25.59 -0.35
N PRO A 18 -2.01 24.51 -0.89
CA PRO A 18 -3.32 24.60 -1.51
C PRO A 18 -4.33 25.16 -0.51
N ALA A 19 -5.20 26.06 -0.98
CA ALA A 19 -6.29 26.55 -0.14
C ALA A 19 -7.11 25.34 0.34
N PRO A 20 -7.44 25.25 1.64
CA PRO A 20 -8.16 24.11 2.18
C PRO A 20 -9.43 23.88 1.38
N THR A 21 -9.55 22.69 0.79
CA THR A 21 -10.74 22.31 0.02
C THR A 21 -11.92 22.32 0.98
N ALA A 22 -12.88 23.21 0.78
CA ALA A 22 -14.07 23.25 1.62
C ALA A 22 -14.74 21.88 1.58
N PRO A 23 -15.09 21.27 2.73
CA PRO A 23 -15.66 19.94 2.75
C PRO A 23 -16.89 19.91 1.85
N HIS A 24 -16.91 18.97 0.90
CA HIS A 24 -18.04 18.74 0.01
C HIS A 24 -19.19 18.15 0.83
N LEU A 25 -19.94 19.01 1.52
CA LEU A 25 -21.05 18.58 2.37
C LEU A 25 -22.21 17.92 1.59
N PHE A 26 -22.22 18.02 0.26
CA PHE A 26 -23.28 17.46 -0.57
C PHE A 26 -22.76 17.08 -1.97
N SER A 27 -23.19 15.92 -2.47
CA SER A 27 -22.93 15.47 -3.84
C SER A 27 -23.60 16.38 -4.89
N ASP A 28 -23.06 16.41 -6.11
CA ASP A 28 -23.55 17.27 -7.19
C ASP A 28 -25.03 17.03 -7.56
N ARG A 29 -25.55 15.83 -7.28
CA ARG A 29 -26.98 15.51 -7.40
C ARG A 29 -27.84 16.30 -6.42
N VAL A 30 -27.38 16.50 -5.18
CA VAL A 30 -28.11 17.26 -4.16
C VAL A 30 -28.10 18.76 -4.51
N ARG A 31 -27.00 19.28 -5.06
CA ARG A 31 -26.93 20.66 -5.59
C ARG A 31 -27.90 20.87 -6.75
N ALA A 32 -28.03 19.90 -7.67
CA ALA A 32 -28.99 19.97 -8.78
C ALA A 32 -30.45 19.95 -8.30
N ILE A 33 -30.75 19.24 -7.21
CA ILE A 33 -32.08 19.22 -6.58
C ILE A 33 -32.37 20.54 -5.86
N ILE A 34 -31.43 21.05 -5.07
CA ILE A 34 -31.58 22.33 -4.35
C ILE A 34 -31.75 23.50 -5.35
N THR A 35 -30.96 23.51 -6.43
CA THR A 35 -31.08 24.55 -7.48
C THR A 35 -32.36 24.42 -8.32
N ARG A 36 -32.95 23.22 -8.43
CA ARG A 36 -34.29 23.02 -9.03
C ARG A 36 -35.44 23.48 -8.13
N ILE A 37 -35.30 23.33 -6.82
CA ILE A 37 -36.34 23.75 -5.86
C ILE A 37 -36.31 25.29 -5.66
N ALA A 38 -35.16 25.94 -5.87
CA ALA A 38 -34.99 27.38 -5.67
C ALA A 38 -35.49 28.29 -6.81
N ARG A 39 -36.16 27.77 -7.84
CA ARG A 39 -36.79 28.57 -8.92
C ARG A 39 -38.23 28.09 -9.11
N PRO A 40 -39.32 28.78 -8.67
CA PRO A 40 -39.44 30.14 -8.14
C PRO A 40 -40.25 30.20 -6.80
N LEU A 41 -39.92 31.10 -5.86
CA LEU A 41 -40.82 31.42 -4.75
C LEU A 41 -41.08 32.92 -4.63
N PRO A 42 -42.36 33.35 -4.48
CA PRO A 42 -42.75 34.74 -4.47
C PRO A 42 -42.68 35.35 -3.06
N GLY A 43 -41.98 36.50 -2.96
CA GLY A 43 -42.16 37.57 -1.97
C GLY A 43 -41.79 37.28 -0.50
N ASP A 44 -40.97 38.15 0.08
CA ASP A 44 -40.33 38.11 1.42
C ASP A 44 -41.23 37.83 2.63
N ARG A 45 -42.56 37.73 2.48
CA ARG A 45 -43.49 37.39 3.56
C ARG A 45 -43.76 35.89 3.70
N THR A 46 -43.43 35.09 2.70
CA THR A 46 -43.61 33.62 2.73
C THR A 46 -42.42 32.91 3.40
N LEU A 47 -41.21 33.46 3.29
CA LEU A 47 -39.98 32.93 3.91
C LEU A 47 -40.08 32.86 5.44
N SER A 48 -40.62 33.89 6.09
CA SER A 48 -40.76 33.90 7.54
C SER A 48 -41.74 32.84 8.05
N VAL A 49 -42.81 32.57 7.29
CA VAL A 49 -43.82 31.56 7.67
C VAL A 49 -43.27 30.15 7.47
N TRP A 50 -42.57 29.89 6.37
CA TRP A 50 -41.95 28.58 6.11
C TRP A 50 -40.79 28.28 7.05
N MET A 51 -39.96 29.25 7.39
CA MET A 51 -38.86 29.06 8.34
C MET A 51 -39.38 28.79 9.75
N LEU A 52 -40.47 29.46 10.16
CA LEU A 52 -41.13 29.19 11.44
C LEU A 52 -41.81 27.81 11.46
N LEU A 53 -42.41 27.39 10.33
CA LEU A 53 -43.03 26.07 10.20
C LEU A 53 -41.98 24.94 10.26
N ILE A 54 -40.83 25.12 9.61
CA ILE A 54 -39.71 24.16 9.64
C ILE A 54 -39.11 24.09 11.05
N LEU A 55 -38.96 25.22 11.76
CA LEU A 55 -38.51 25.24 13.15
C LEU A 55 -39.50 24.56 14.10
N VAL A 56 -40.81 24.77 13.92
CA VAL A 56 -41.85 24.13 14.74
C VAL A 56 -41.92 22.63 14.47
N ILE A 57 -41.89 22.20 13.21
CA ILE A 57 -41.91 20.78 12.83
C ILE A 57 -40.61 20.07 13.27
N GLY A 58 -39.46 20.74 13.15
CA GLY A 58 -38.18 20.24 13.66
C GLY A 58 -38.19 20.07 15.19
N SER A 59 -38.82 20.99 15.92
CA SER A 59 -38.97 20.88 17.38
C SER A 59 -39.93 19.76 17.82
N LEU A 60 -40.93 19.43 17.00
CA LEU A 60 -41.89 18.35 17.25
C LEU A 60 -41.32 16.96 16.91
N LEU A 61 -40.36 16.87 15.98
CA LEU A 61 -39.68 15.61 15.65
C LEU A 61 -38.52 15.26 16.61
N MET A 62 -38.00 16.24 17.35
CA MET A 62 -36.97 16.02 18.39
C MET A 62 -37.54 15.85 19.80
N ALA A 63 -38.86 16.00 19.98
CA ALA A 63 -39.56 15.73 21.23
C ALA A 63 -40.08 14.28 21.24
N GLY A 64 -39.26 13.34 21.68
CA GLY A 64 -39.69 11.96 21.95
C GLY A 64 -40.78 11.88 23.04
N PRO A 65 -41.61 10.82 23.06
CA PRO A 65 -42.76 10.70 23.97
C PRO A 65 -42.34 10.60 25.45
N PRO A 66 -43.19 11.05 26.40
CA PRO A 66 -42.80 11.20 27.80
C PRO A 66 -42.97 9.91 28.63
N GLY A 67 -41.93 9.55 29.38
CA GLY A 67 -42.05 9.16 30.80
C GLY A 67 -41.86 7.70 31.22
N GLN A 68 -41.06 7.56 32.30
CA GLN A 68 -41.05 6.53 33.36
C GLN A 68 -40.36 5.18 33.02
N ALA A 69 -39.42 4.63 33.79
CA ALA A 69 -39.07 4.83 35.19
C ALA A 69 -37.60 4.43 35.46
N HIS A 70 -36.90 5.26 36.23
CA HIS A 70 -35.88 4.80 37.16
C HIS A 70 -36.56 4.63 38.52
N LEU A 71 -36.08 3.68 39.32
CA LEU A 71 -36.48 3.32 40.69
C LEU A 71 -37.47 2.14 40.78
N ASN A 72 -36.92 0.93 40.67
CA ASN A 72 -37.01 -0.06 41.74
C ASN A 72 -35.83 -1.04 41.68
N GLU A 73 -35.22 -1.23 42.86
CA GLU A 73 -34.55 -2.45 43.38
C GLU A 73 -33.43 -3.11 42.55
N LEU A 74 -32.17 -3.20 43.01
CA LEU A 74 -31.73 -3.73 44.31
C LEU A 74 -32.58 -4.93 44.80
N ALA A 75 -32.70 -5.96 43.97
CA ALA A 75 -33.06 -7.32 44.41
C ALA A 75 -32.73 -8.34 43.31
N ALA A 76 -31.50 -8.89 43.30
CA ALA A 76 -31.20 -10.29 43.00
C ALA A 76 -29.69 -10.47 42.85
N ILE A 77 -29.06 -10.74 43.99
CA ILE A 77 -27.82 -11.48 44.09
C ILE A 77 -28.14 -12.95 43.75
N ASP A 78 -27.23 -13.59 43.01
CA ASP A 78 -26.89 -15.02 43.04
C ASP A 78 -27.53 -16.00 42.03
N GLN A 79 -26.64 -16.87 41.54
CA GLN A 79 -26.85 -18.19 40.89
C GLN A 79 -27.22 -18.25 39.40
N ASN A 80 -26.19 -18.23 38.53
CA ASN A 80 -25.80 -19.44 37.80
C ASN A 80 -24.55 -19.19 36.95
N ALA A 81 -23.42 -19.66 37.46
CA ALA A 81 -22.22 -19.89 36.70
C ALA A 81 -22.42 -21.13 35.81
N THR A 82 -22.04 -21.02 34.54
CA THR A 82 -21.73 -22.18 33.69
C THR A 82 -20.35 -21.91 33.06
N PRO A 83 -19.31 -22.71 33.33
CA PRO A 83 -17.99 -22.47 32.75
C PRO A 83 -17.98 -22.87 31.27
N ALA A 84 -17.38 -22.02 30.43
CA ALA A 84 -16.97 -22.40 29.08
C ALA A 84 -15.91 -23.53 29.14
N PRO A 85 -15.92 -24.49 28.20
CA PRO A 85 -14.95 -25.56 28.20
C PRO A 85 -13.56 -25.04 27.83
N VAL A 86 -12.59 -25.34 28.70
CA VAL A 86 -11.15 -25.16 28.47
C VAL A 86 -10.70 -26.25 27.49
N ILE A 87 -10.12 -25.87 26.36
CA ILE A 87 -9.45 -26.78 25.45
C ILE A 87 -8.02 -26.97 25.96
N ASP A 88 -7.73 -28.20 26.38
CA ASP A 88 -6.42 -28.66 26.85
C ASP A 88 -5.60 -29.16 25.64
N TRP A 89 -4.51 -28.46 25.32
CA TRP A 89 -3.56 -28.86 24.29
C TRP A 89 -2.45 -29.71 24.93
N GLY A 90 -2.72 -31.00 25.08
CA GLY A 90 -1.71 -31.98 25.42
C GLY A 90 -0.84 -32.36 24.22
N GLU A 91 0.48 -32.27 24.41
CA GLU A 91 1.52 -32.77 23.51
C GLU A 91 1.30 -34.24 23.13
N GLN A 92 1.44 -34.56 21.84
CA GLN A 92 1.76 -35.92 21.41
C GLN A 92 2.75 -35.89 20.26
N GLU A 93 3.95 -36.38 20.56
CA GLU A 93 5.06 -36.61 19.65
C GLU A 93 4.73 -37.59 18.52
N ALA A 94 5.55 -37.45 17.48
CA ALA A 94 5.60 -38.19 16.22
C ALA A 94 5.55 -39.72 16.34
N ALA A 95 4.78 -40.33 15.44
CA ALA A 95 5.09 -41.66 14.92
C ALA A 95 4.73 -41.74 13.43
N SER A 96 5.73 -42.10 12.64
CA SER A 96 5.64 -42.56 11.26
C SER A 96 4.71 -43.76 11.15
N ASP A 97 3.82 -43.77 10.16
CA ASP A 97 3.53 -45.00 9.41
C ASP A 97 2.87 -44.68 8.06
N ALA A 98 3.44 -45.31 7.04
CA ALA A 98 2.95 -45.28 5.67
C ALA A 98 1.67 -46.12 5.53
N ALA A 99 0.67 -45.60 4.80
CA ALA A 99 -0.38 -46.44 4.25
C ALA A 99 -0.98 -45.83 2.96
N SER A 100 -0.75 -46.55 1.88
CA SER A 100 -1.40 -46.47 0.57
C SER A 100 -2.92 -46.70 0.65
N ILE A 101 -3.70 -45.99 -0.17
CA ILE A 101 -5.10 -46.35 -0.44
C ILE A 101 -5.29 -46.46 -1.96
N SER A 102 -5.62 -47.67 -2.40
CA SER A 102 -5.99 -48.03 -3.77
C SER A 102 -7.38 -47.53 -4.14
N THR A 103 -7.50 -47.22 -5.43
CA THR A 103 -8.73 -47.15 -6.21
C THR A 103 -9.41 -48.51 -6.28
N ASP A 104 -10.68 -48.61 -5.85
CA ASP A 104 -11.57 -49.62 -6.40
C ASP A 104 -13.03 -49.16 -6.46
N SER A 105 -13.48 -49.04 -7.71
CA SER A 105 -14.80 -49.31 -8.28
C SER A 105 -16.06 -49.37 -7.40
N LEU A 106 -17.06 -48.55 -7.74
CA LEU A 106 -18.47 -48.90 -7.57
C LEU A 106 -19.30 -48.53 -8.81
N ALA A 107 -20.03 -49.54 -9.26
CA ALA A 107 -20.79 -49.61 -10.51
C ALA A 107 -22.12 -48.86 -10.45
N VAL A 108 -22.53 -48.42 -11.63
CA VAL A 108 -23.82 -47.80 -11.97
C VAL A 108 -24.95 -48.83 -11.92
N THR A 109 -26.07 -48.49 -11.27
CA THR A 109 -27.38 -49.09 -11.55
C THR A 109 -28.37 -47.98 -11.88
N ASP A 110 -28.95 -48.07 -13.09
CA ASP A 110 -30.04 -47.24 -13.58
C ASP A 110 -31.34 -47.57 -12.85
N ASP A 111 -32.00 -46.56 -12.31
CA ASP A 111 -33.43 -46.63 -11.98
C ASP A 111 -34.09 -45.30 -12.39
N GLU A 112 -34.93 -45.37 -13.43
CA GLU A 112 -35.76 -44.27 -13.92
C GLU A 112 -36.90 -43.98 -12.93
N ALA A 113 -36.84 -42.84 -12.25
CA ALA A 113 -38.01 -42.23 -11.61
C ALA A 113 -38.09 -40.75 -11.99
N SER A 114 -39.06 -40.45 -12.84
CA SER A 114 -39.48 -39.12 -13.28
C SER A 114 -39.87 -38.23 -12.10
N VAL A 115 -39.06 -37.19 -11.83
CA VAL A 115 -39.44 -36.04 -11.00
C VAL A 115 -39.03 -34.78 -11.75
N ALA A 116 -40.01 -34.01 -12.19
CA ALA A 116 -39.79 -32.73 -12.86
C ALA A 116 -39.11 -31.72 -11.91
N PRO A 117 -38.04 -31.01 -12.34
CA PRO A 117 -37.43 -29.99 -11.50
C PRO A 117 -38.31 -28.75 -11.46
N ILE A 118 -38.74 -28.40 -10.25
CA ILE A 118 -39.37 -27.12 -9.93
C ILE A 118 -38.24 -26.09 -9.95
N ILE A 119 -38.09 -25.33 -11.03
CA ILE A 119 -37.16 -24.21 -11.08
C ILE A 119 -37.74 -23.09 -10.21
N SER A 120 -37.30 -23.04 -8.96
CA SER A 120 -37.43 -21.88 -8.09
C SER A 120 -36.34 -20.89 -8.50
N THR A 121 -36.71 -19.82 -9.20
CA THR A 121 -35.81 -18.68 -9.43
C THR A 121 -35.37 -18.11 -8.08
N PRO A 122 -34.06 -18.07 -7.77
CA PRO A 122 -33.59 -17.41 -6.56
C PRO A 122 -33.97 -15.91 -6.61
N PRO A 123 -34.31 -15.29 -5.47
CA PRO A 123 -34.54 -13.86 -5.43
C PRO A 123 -33.27 -13.14 -5.89
N ASP A 124 -33.47 -12.19 -6.78
CA ASP A 124 -32.44 -11.31 -7.35
C ASP A 124 -31.88 -10.44 -6.22
N LEU A 125 -30.87 -10.95 -5.52
CA LEU A 125 -30.04 -10.16 -4.63
C LEU A 125 -29.13 -9.31 -5.51
N GLN A 126 -29.67 -8.23 -6.07
CA GLN A 126 -28.84 -7.11 -6.47
C GLN A 126 -28.16 -6.57 -5.22
N LEU A 127 -26.91 -7.01 -5.00
CA LEU A 127 -25.95 -6.24 -4.24
C LEU A 127 -25.83 -4.90 -4.98
N ASP A 128 -26.50 -3.89 -4.44
CA ASP A 128 -26.17 -2.51 -4.69
C ASP A 128 -24.71 -2.36 -4.28
N LEU A 129 -23.79 -2.53 -5.22
CA LEU A 129 -22.40 -2.11 -5.10
C LEU A 129 -22.41 -0.58 -5.10
N GLY A 130 -23.02 -0.03 -4.03
CA GLY A 130 -22.87 1.36 -3.67
C GLY A 130 -21.37 1.61 -3.64
N GLN A 131 -20.95 2.66 -4.35
CA GLN A 131 -19.58 3.13 -4.42
C GLN A 131 -18.93 2.94 -3.04
N ALA A 132 -17.81 2.19 -3.01
CA ALA A 132 -17.01 2.06 -1.81
C ALA A 132 -16.88 3.47 -1.21
N PRO A 133 -17.25 3.68 0.07
CA PRO A 133 -17.13 4.99 0.67
C PRO A 133 -15.70 5.47 0.44
N GLU A 134 -15.54 6.65 -0.16
CA GLU A 134 -14.25 7.35 -0.27
C GLU A 134 -13.61 7.32 1.12
N GLN A 135 -12.70 6.38 1.33
CA GLN A 135 -11.87 6.33 2.53
C GLN A 135 -11.10 7.66 2.52
N PRO A 136 -11.21 8.49 3.57
CA PRO A 136 -10.41 9.70 3.63
C PRO A 136 -8.95 9.28 3.45
N ALA A 137 -8.23 9.91 2.50
CA ALA A 137 -6.82 9.62 2.27
C ALA A 137 -6.08 9.69 3.62
N LEU A 138 -5.50 8.56 4.05
CA LEU A 138 -4.78 8.47 5.33
C LEU A 138 -3.63 9.46 5.38
N THR A 139 -3.07 9.77 4.21
CA THR A 139 -1.94 10.67 4.04
C THR A 139 -2.34 11.79 3.08
N PRO A 140 -2.88 12.92 3.59
CA PRO A 140 -3.12 14.12 2.79
C PRO A 140 -1.83 14.57 2.08
N ASP A 141 -1.95 15.05 0.85
CA ASP A 141 -0.81 15.42 -0.01
C ASP A 141 0.14 14.24 -0.37
N GLY A 142 -0.27 12.99 -0.11
CA GLY A 142 0.40 11.79 -0.62
C GLY A 142 0.32 11.67 -2.14
N LEU A 143 1.22 10.87 -2.72
CA LEU A 143 1.30 10.59 -4.16
C LEU A 143 0.28 9.53 -4.60
N LEU A 144 0.18 8.45 -3.85
CA LEU A 144 -0.65 7.30 -4.20
C LEU A 144 -2.09 7.50 -3.65
N PRO A 145 -3.15 7.02 -4.33
CA PRO A 145 -3.14 6.37 -5.65
C PRO A 145 -3.28 7.35 -6.82
N GLU A 146 -3.22 8.67 -6.60
CA GLU A 146 -3.42 9.68 -7.67
C GLU A 146 -2.37 9.58 -8.79
N TYR A 147 -1.13 9.25 -8.43
CA TYR A 147 -0.02 9.02 -9.35
C TYR A 147 0.40 7.55 -9.34
N ARG A 148 0.95 7.07 -10.46
CA ARG A 148 1.69 5.80 -10.49
C ARG A 148 3.17 6.09 -10.42
N ILE A 149 3.90 5.43 -9.53
CA ILE A 149 5.36 5.59 -9.46
C ILE A 149 6.01 4.54 -10.34
N LEU A 150 6.93 4.96 -11.21
CA LEU A 150 7.73 4.08 -12.04
C LEU A 150 9.21 4.32 -11.72
N THR A 151 9.92 3.29 -11.25
CA THR A 151 11.29 3.44 -10.76
C THR A 151 12.26 2.47 -11.43
N TYR A 152 13.49 2.92 -11.59
CA TYR A 152 14.63 2.11 -12.02
C TYR A 152 15.53 1.86 -10.81
N TYR A 153 15.79 0.58 -10.53
CA TYR A 153 16.53 0.12 -9.37
C TYR A 153 18.00 -0.14 -9.69
N GLY A 154 18.88 0.11 -8.72
CA GLY A 154 20.18 -0.55 -8.69
C GLY A 154 21.30 0.15 -7.93
N PHE A 155 22.49 -0.46 -7.97
CA PHE A 155 23.71 0.12 -7.44
C PHE A 155 24.53 0.78 -8.56
N PRO A 156 24.81 2.09 -8.48
CA PRO A 156 25.55 2.81 -9.52
C PRO A 156 26.93 2.20 -9.80
N GLY A 157 27.22 1.96 -11.07
CA GLY A 157 28.49 1.38 -11.52
C GLY A 157 28.63 -0.14 -11.37
N ASN A 158 27.57 -0.86 -11.00
CA ASN A 158 27.56 -2.33 -11.00
C ASN A 158 26.47 -2.90 -11.92
N GLU A 159 26.87 -3.32 -13.12
CA GLU A 159 25.98 -3.87 -14.17
C GLU A 159 25.22 -5.15 -13.76
N ASN A 160 25.58 -5.78 -12.64
CA ASN A 160 24.89 -6.96 -12.11
C ASN A 160 23.83 -6.61 -11.05
N MET A 161 23.76 -5.35 -10.62
CA MET A 161 22.87 -4.88 -9.56
C MET A 161 21.88 -3.86 -10.09
N GLY A 162 21.26 -4.15 -11.23
CA GLY A 162 20.18 -3.35 -11.79
C GLY A 162 20.60 -2.28 -12.79
N ILE A 163 19.60 -1.77 -13.53
CA ILE A 163 19.78 -0.82 -14.63
C ILE A 163 20.49 0.49 -14.25
N LEU A 164 20.41 0.94 -12.99
CA LEU A 164 21.19 2.09 -12.52
C LEU A 164 22.71 1.84 -12.54
N GLY A 165 23.12 0.57 -12.49
CA GLY A 165 24.50 0.15 -12.60
C GLY A 165 25.01 -0.02 -14.03
N GLU A 166 24.10 -0.12 -15.01
CA GLU A 166 24.43 -0.40 -16.42
C GLU A 166 24.72 0.85 -17.25
N HIS A 167 24.20 2.00 -16.83
CA HIS A 167 24.19 3.23 -17.60
C HIS A 167 24.47 4.45 -16.72
N ASP A 168 24.92 5.56 -17.33
CA ASP A 168 24.99 6.84 -16.62
C ASP A 168 23.58 7.42 -16.36
N MET A 169 23.47 8.30 -15.36
CA MET A 169 22.18 8.88 -14.93
C MET A 169 21.39 9.54 -16.06
N GLN A 170 22.07 10.17 -17.03
CA GLN A 170 21.39 10.83 -18.16
C GLN A 170 20.76 9.79 -19.08
N ARG A 171 21.50 8.71 -19.38
CA ARG A 171 20.99 7.61 -20.20
C ARG A 171 19.86 6.86 -19.50
N VAL A 172 20.00 6.60 -18.19
CA VAL A 172 18.93 6.00 -17.36
C VAL A 172 17.67 6.86 -17.43
N LEU A 173 17.78 8.19 -17.27
CA LEU A 173 16.64 9.10 -17.36
C LEU A 173 15.92 9.05 -18.72
N GLU A 174 16.67 8.98 -19.82
CA GLU A 174 16.09 8.85 -21.16
C GLU A 174 15.28 7.56 -21.31
N LEU A 175 15.85 6.44 -20.84
CA LEU A 175 15.20 5.13 -20.88
C LEU A 175 13.95 5.10 -20.00
N LEU A 176 14.04 5.64 -18.78
CA LEU A 176 12.93 5.69 -17.83
C LEU A 176 11.78 6.55 -18.34
N ARG A 177 12.07 7.68 -19.02
CA ARG A 177 11.03 8.49 -19.67
C ARG A 177 10.33 7.76 -20.81
N ALA A 178 11.08 6.96 -21.58
CA ALA A 178 10.48 6.13 -22.62
C ALA A 178 9.57 5.05 -22.00
N GLN A 179 10.03 4.37 -20.95
CA GLN A 179 9.24 3.38 -20.22
C GLN A 179 7.98 4.01 -19.59
N ALA A 180 8.09 5.20 -19.01
CA ALA A 180 6.95 5.93 -18.45
C ALA A 180 5.88 6.25 -19.51
N ALA A 181 6.30 6.62 -20.72
CA ALA A 181 5.37 6.90 -21.81
C ALA A 181 4.55 5.66 -22.22
N GLU A 182 5.08 4.44 -22.05
CA GLU A 182 4.33 3.20 -22.27
C GLU A 182 3.21 3.04 -21.24
N TYR A 183 3.48 3.33 -19.97
CA TYR A 183 2.47 3.31 -18.90
C TYR A 183 1.42 4.41 -19.06
N GLU A 184 1.82 5.63 -19.42
CA GLU A 184 0.89 6.72 -19.68
C GLU A 184 0.00 6.45 -20.91
N ALA A 185 0.51 5.71 -21.90
CA ALA A 185 -0.27 5.28 -23.05
C ALA A 185 -1.26 4.17 -22.68
N ALA A 186 -0.85 3.22 -21.84
CA ALA A 186 -1.68 2.11 -21.39
C ALA A 186 -2.79 2.55 -20.40
N ASP A 187 -2.50 3.51 -19.52
CA ASP A 187 -3.46 4.13 -18.60
C ASP A 187 -3.35 5.66 -18.60
N PRO A 188 -4.02 6.35 -19.55
CA PRO A 188 -4.00 7.80 -19.66
C PRO A 188 -4.69 8.54 -18.50
N SER A 189 -5.37 7.81 -17.61
CA SER A 189 -6.13 8.41 -16.50
C SER A 189 -5.27 8.69 -15.28
N ARG A 190 -4.13 8.01 -15.15
CA ARG A 190 -3.23 8.07 -14.00
C ARG A 190 -1.83 8.53 -14.42
N PRO A 191 -1.42 9.76 -14.09
CA PRO A 191 -0.10 10.27 -14.45
C PRO A 191 1.05 9.47 -13.82
N VAL A 192 2.19 9.38 -14.52
CA VAL A 192 3.37 8.65 -14.03
C VAL A 192 4.39 9.59 -13.39
N MET A 193 4.82 9.24 -12.18
CA MET A 193 5.94 9.84 -11.46
C MET A 193 7.15 8.92 -11.60
N ILE A 194 8.17 9.37 -12.34
CA ILE A 194 9.42 8.62 -12.48
C ILE A 194 10.32 8.78 -11.25
N ALA A 195 11.03 7.72 -10.90
CA ALA A 195 11.96 7.68 -9.77
C ALA A 195 13.25 6.90 -10.08
N PHE A 196 14.31 7.19 -9.33
CA PHE A 196 15.47 6.29 -9.21
C PHE A 196 15.44 5.63 -7.83
N GLU A 197 15.77 4.35 -7.75
CA GLU A 197 15.88 3.61 -6.49
C GLU A 197 17.32 3.11 -6.34
N VAL A 198 18.08 3.85 -5.53
CA VAL A 198 19.53 3.69 -5.37
C VAL A 198 19.79 2.93 -4.08
N ILE A 199 20.54 1.84 -4.19
CA ILE A 199 21.00 1.10 -3.01
C ILE A 199 21.98 1.98 -2.22
N ALA A 200 21.58 2.38 -1.01
CA ALA A 200 22.34 3.24 -0.11
C ALA A 200 23.26 2.44 0.82
N SER A 201 22.94 1.18 1.09
CA SER A 201 23.80 0.23 1.80
C SER A 201 23.74 -1.14 1.13
N VAL A 202 24.90 -1.65 0.72
CA VAL A 202 24.99 -2.88 -0.08
C VAL A 202 25.42 -4.05 0.81
N ALA A 203 24.59 -5.07 0.90
CA ALA A 203 24.91 -6.31 1.59
C ALA A 203 26.10 -7.04 0.92
N GLN A 204 27.00 -7.52 1.76
CA GLN A 204 28.23 -8.19 1.39
C GLN A 204 28.19 -9.65 1.84
N PRO A 205 28.79 -10.59 1.09
CA PRO A 205 28.91 -11.98 1.53
C PRO A 205 29.94 -12.15 2.67
N GLU A 206 30.80 -11.15 2.89
CA GLU A 206 31.84 -11.16 3.92
C GLU A 206 31.61 -10.04 4.94
N PRO A 207 31.92 -10.28 6.24
CA PRO A 207 31.75 -9.27 7.27
C PRO A 207 32.69 -8.09 7.02
N GLN A 208 32.14 -6.88 7.17
CA GLN A 208 32.92 -5.65 7.18
C GLN A 208 33.62 -5.45 8.54
N THR A 209 34.41 -4.39 8.67
CA THR A 209 35.20 -4.13 9.90
C THR A 209 34.35 -3.94 11.16
N ASP A 210 33.09 -3.53 11.00
CA ASP A 210 32.09 -3.38 12.06
C ASP A 210 31.22 -4.64 12.26
N GLY A 211 31.42 -5.68 11.45
CA GLY A 211 30.63 -6.92 11.48
C GLY A 211 29.24 -6.80 10.85
N SER A 212 28.90 -5.67 10.22
CA SER A 212 27.56 -5.41 9.67
C SER A 212 27.21 -6.21 8.41
N PHE A 213 28.23 -6.69 7.68
CA PHE A 213 28.08 -7.18 6.31
C PHE A 213 27.54 -6.10 5.34
N LEU A 214 27.69 -4.81 5.64
CA LEU A 214 27.23 -3.72 4.77
C LEU A 214 28.38 -2.85 4.30
N LEU A 215 28.41 -2.61 2.99
CA LEU A 215 29.21 -1.55 2.40
C LEU A 215 28.28 -0.36 2.11
N ASP A 216 28.48 0.74 2.82
CA ASP A 216 27.71 1.96 2.61
C ASP A 216 28.09 2.63 1.29
N THR A 217 27.08 3.10 0.56
CA THR A 217 27.28 3.91 -0.64
C THR A 217 27.96 5.23 -0.25
N PRO A 218 29.03 5.65 -0.94
CA PRO A 218 29.73 6.89 -0.61
C PRO A 218 28.76 8.08 -0.58
N SER A 219 28.84 8.92 0.45
CA SER A 219 27.98 10.10 0.60
C SER A 219 28.01 11.01 -0.63
N GLU A 220 29.18 11.19 -1.24
CA GLU A 220 29.34 12.01 -2.44
C GLU A 220 28.57 11.46 -3.64
N LEU A 221 28.35 10.14 -3.69
CA LEU A 221 27.56 9.50 -4.74
C LEU A 221 26.06 9.68 -4.46
N LEU A 222 25.64 9.53 -3.22
CA LEU A 222 24.25 9.81 -2.81
C LEU A 222 23.89 11.29 -3.05
N ASP A 223 24.81 12.21 -2.75
CA ASP A 223 24.66 13.64 -3.05
C ASP A 223 24.45 13.88 -4.55
N GLN A 224 25.26 13.24 -5.41
CA GLN A 224 25.12 13.37 -6.86
C GLN A 224 23.75 12.89 -7.35
N TYR A 225 23.25 11.77 -6.83
CA TYR A 225 21.92 11.26 -7.19
C TYR A 225 20.80 12.14 -6.65
N ALA A 226 20.92 12.65 -5.42
CA ALA A 226 19.94 13.57 -4.82
C ALA A 226 19.86 14.89 -5.60
N GLU A 227 21.00 15.47 -5.98
CA GLU A 227 21.08 16.68 -6.80
C GLU A 227 20.54 16.44 -8.22
N PHE A 228 20.92 15.32 -8.85
CA PHE A 228 20.48 14.99 -10.21
C PHE A 228 18.96 14.78 -10.29
N THR A 229 18.39 14.03 -9.33
CA THR A 229 16.95 13.77 -9.28
C THR A 229 16.16 15.04 -9.02
N ALA A 230 16.61 15.89 -8.08
CA ALA A 230 16.01 17.20 -7.82
C ALA A 230 16.02 18.09 -9.08
N ALA A 231 17.15 18.16 -9.78
CA ALA A 231 17.30 19.00 -10.97
C ALA A 231 16.45 18.56 -12.17
N ASN A 232 15.94 17.33 -12.16
CA ASN A 232 15.16 16.74 -13.25
C ASN A 232 13.70 16.42 -12.86
N ASP A 233 13.24 16.87 -11.69
CA ASP A 233 11.92 16.59 -11.13
C ASP A 233 11.59 15.07 -11.08
N ILE A 234 12.55 14.28 -10.60
CA ILE A 234 12.50 12.83 -10.42
C ILE A 234 12.48 12.55 -8.91
N LEU A 235 11.74 11.53 -8.48
CA LEU A 235 11.81 11.06 -7.09
C LEU A 235 13.09 10.23 -6.87
N LEU A 236 13.60 10.20 -5.65
CA LEU A 236 14.71 9.31 -5.27
C LEU A 236 14.26 8.41 -4.14
N PHE A 237 14.40 7.10 -4.29
CA PHE A 237 14.29 6.14 -3.21
C PHE A 237 15.70 5.72 -2.82
N LEU A 238 15.99 5.79 -1.53
CA LEU A 238 17.20 5.22 -0.96
C LEU A 238 16.84 3.86 -0.38
N ASP A 239 17.41 2.83 -0.97
CA ASP A 239 17.18 1.44 -0.61
C ASP A 239 18.24 0.97 0.40
N VAL A 240 17.81 0.35 1.50
CA VAL A 240 18.69 -0.17 2.53
C VAL A 240 18.59 -1.67 2.65
N GLN A 241 19.75 -2.34 2.61
CA GLN A 241 19.83 -3.80 2.71
C GLN A 241 20.06 -4.29 4.15
N VAL A 242 20.15 -3.41 5.16
CA VAL A 242 20.15 -3.73 6.60
C VAL A 242 21.33 -4.56 7.14
N GLY A 243 21.74 -5.65 6.49
CA GLY A 243 22.79 -6.55 6.95
C GLY A 243 22.53 -6.97 8.39
N ARG A 244 23.54 -6.86 9.26
CA ARG A 244 23.42 -7.08 10.71
C ARG A 244 23.20 -5.80 11.53
N ARG A 245 22.87 -4.69 10.88
CA ARG A 245 22.42 -3.48 11.58
C ARG A 245 20.93 -3.61 11.90
N THR A 246 20.35 -2.58 12.49
CA THR A 246 18.90 -2.47 12.67
C THR A 246 18.32 -1.55 11.60
N VAL A 247 17.02 -1.67 11.30
CA VAL A 247 16.31 -0.71 10.44
C VAL A 247 16.47 0.72 10.94
N GLU A 248 16.42 0.94 12.26
CA GLU A 248 16.70 2.24 12.87
C GLU A 248 18.08 2.78 12.52
N ALA A 249 19.14 1.97 12.64
CA ALA A 249 20.50 2.41 12.37
C ALA A 249 20.70 2.78 10.89
N GLU A 250 20.07 2.04 9.98
CA GLU A 250 20.13 2.32 8.54
C GLU A 250 19.42 3.62 8.19
N ILE A 251 18.20 3.81 8.68
CA ILE A 251 17.41 5.02 8.41
C ILE A 251 18.13 6.27 8.96
N GLU A 252 18.68 6.20 10.19
CA GLU A 252 19.47 7.30 10.75
C GLU A 252 20.75 7.57 9.94
N GLY A 253 21.38 6.52 9.38
CA GLY A 253 22.56 6.64 8.53
C GLY A 253 22.31 7.47 7.25
N ILE A 254 21.09 7.42 6.72
CA ILE A 254 20.69 8.15 5.51
C ILE A 254 19.80 9.37 5.77
N ARG A 255 19.60 9.74 7.04
CA ARG A 255 18.79 10.91 7.43
C ARG A 255 19.08 12.19 6.63
N PRO A 256 20.34 12.59 6.37
CA PRO A 256 20.62 13.84 5.65
C PRO A 256 19.95 13.93 4.28
N TRP A 257 19.75 12.80 3.59
CA TRP A 257 19.04 12.76 2.31
C TRP A 257 17.53 12.65 2.48
N LEU A 258 17.03 11.93 3.49
CA LEU A 258 15.59 11.83 3.76
C LEU A 258 14.95 13.18 4.14
N GLU A 259 15.75 14.12 4.66
CA GLU A 259 15.36 15.52 4.90
C GLU A 259 15.02 16.28 3.60
N LEU A 260 15.46 15.81 2.44
CA LEU A 260 15.12 16.39 1.15
C LEU A 260 13.69 15.98 0.73
N PRO A 261 12.82 16.90 0.28
CA PRO A 261 11.41 16.59 0.01
C PRO A 261 11.18 15.40 -0.93
N HIS A 262 11.91 15.32 -2.04
CA HIS A 262 11.74 14.32 -3.11
C HIS A 262 12.43 12.97 -2.84
N VAL A 263 13.09 12.81 -1.69
CA VAL A 263 13.78 11.58 -1.29
C VAL A 263 12.91 10.75 -0.36
N HIS A 264 12.82 9.46 -0.64
CA HIS A 264 11.97 8.46 -0.02
C HIS A 264 12.80 7.25 0.41
N LEU A 265 12.17 6.29 1.09
CA LEU A 265 12.84 5.14 1.70
C LEU A 265 12.35 3.83 1.06
N ALA A 266 13.27 2.92 0.78
CA ALA A 266 13.00 1.52 0.49
C ALA A 266 13.81 0.62 1.45
N ILE A 267 13.27 -0.55 1.79
CA ILE A 267 13.91 -1.54 2.66
C ILE A 267 13.86 -2.87 1.93
N ASP A 268 15.02 -3.52 1.77
CA ASP A 268 15.21 -4.88 1.25
C ASP A 268 15.34 -5.88 2.42
N PRO A 269 14.25 -6.53 2.88
CA PRO A 269 14.29 -7.37 4.07
C PRO A 269 15.10 -8.66 3.88
N GLU A 270 15.32 -9.13 2.65
CA GLU A 270 16.07 -10.37 2.42
C GLU A 270 17.52 -10.28 2.89
N PHE A 271 18.01 -9.06 3.13
CA PHE A 271 19.37 -8.80 3.58
C PHE A 271 19.43 -8.44 5.08
N ALA A 272 18.30 -8.41 5.79
CA ALA A 272 18.26 -8.25 7.25
C ALA A 272 18.66 -9.56 7.95
N MET A 273 19.89 -9.64 8.43
CA MET A 273 20.55 -10.84 8.94
C MET A 273 20.57 -10.89 10.46
N GLU A 274 20.24 -12.05 11.01
CA GLU A 274 20.51 -12.40 12.40
C GLU A 274 21.97 -12.81 12.64
N GLU A 275 22.34 -12.98 13.92
CA GLU A 275 23.65 -13.52 14.28
C GLU A 275 23.86 -14.92 13.68
N GLY A 276 24.99 -15.10 12.99
CA GLY A 276 25.32 -16.33 12.29
C GLY A 276 24.78 -16.45 10.87
N GLN A 277 23.88 -15.58 10.43
CA GLN A 277 23.40 -15.53 9.04
C GLN A 277 24.35 -14.70 8.15
N ILE A 278 24.33 -15.00 6.85
CA ILE A 278 25.19 -14.41 5.82
C ILE A 278 24.30 -13.97 4.65
N PRO A 279 24.39 -12.70 4.20
CA PRO A 279 23.64 -12.22 3.04
C PRO A 279 23.90 -13.05 1.78
N GLY A 280 22.85 -13.35 1.04
CA GLY A 280 22.92 -14.16 -0.20
C GLY A 280 22.96 -15.67 0.03
N ASP A 281 23.41 -16.14 1.19
CA ASP A 281 23.30 -17.56 1.60
C ASP A 281 21.99 -17.82 2.35
N HIS A 282 21.51 -16.83 3.10
CA HIS A 282 20.28 -16.87 3.88
C HIS A 282 19.33 -15.77 3.39
N ILE A 283 18.02 -16.03 3.49
CA ILE A 283 16.99 -15.01 3.29
C ILE A 283 16.70 -14.39 4.66
N GLY A 284 16.92 -13.09 4.73
CA GLY A 284 16.67 -12.27 5.91
C GLY A 284 15.19 -12.01 6.18
N GLN A 285 14.95 -11.34 7.29
CA GLN A 285 13.62 -11.03 7.77
C GLN A 285 13.63 -9.74 8.59
N ILE A 286 12.59 -8.93 8.40
CA ILE A 286 12.20 -7.86 9.34
C ILE A 286 10.87 -8.22 9.99
N ASP A 287 10.52 -7.57 11.08
CA ASP A 287 9.22 -7.72 11.72
C ASP A 287 8.26 -6.57 11.35
N ALA A 288 6.95 -6.79 11.52
CA ALA A 288 5.95 -5.72 11.39
C ALA A 288 6.27 -4.50 12.28
N THR A 289 6.91 -4.70 13.44
CA THR A 289 7.36 -3.60 14.31
C THR A 289 8.48 -2.77 13.72
N ASP A 290 9.36 -3.34 12.88
CA ASP A 290 10.38 -2.59 12.15
C ASP A 290 9.75 -1.68 11.08
N ILE A 291 8.73 -2.18 10.37
CA ILE A 291 7.94 -1.40 9.40
C ILE A 291 7.22 -0.25 10.12
N ALA A 292 6.55 -0.54 11.25
CA ALA A 292 5.86 0.47 12.05
C ALA A 292 6.84 1.52 12.62
N PHE A 293 8.07 1.12 12.97
CA PHE A 293 9.14 2.02 13.35
C PHE A 293 9.51 2.96 12.19
N ALA A 294 9.80 2.41 11.01
CA ALA A 294 10.17 3.18 9.83
C ALA A 294 9.07 4.18 9.43
N GLN A 295 7.80 3.74 9.44
CA GLN A 295 6.65 4.61 9.20
C GLN A 295 6.61 5.79 10.18
N ARG A 296 6.71 5.52 11.48
CA ARG A 296 6.67 6.58 12.51
C ARG A 296 7.84 7.54 12.37
N TRP A 297 9.03 7.02 12.11
CA TRP A 297 10.23 7.83 11.94
C TRP A 297 10.07 8.80 10.76
N LEU A 298 9.53 8.35 9.63
CA LEU A 298 9.27 9.21 8.46
C LEU A 298 8.18 10.25 8.73
N VAL A 299 7.13 9.89 9.47
CA VAL A 299 6.08 10.85 9.90
C VAL A 299 6.67 11.93 10.81
N ASP A 300 7.50 11.55 11.78
CA ASP A 300 8.13 12.49 12.69
C ASP A 300 9.10 13.41 11.94
N LEU A 301 9.92 12.86 11.03
CA LEU A 301 10.83 13.64 10.19
C LEU A 301 10.08 14.67 9.34
N THR A 302 9.04 14.24 8.63
CA THR A 302 8.28 15.13 7.73
C THR A 302 7.57 16.23 8.49
N THR A 303 7.04 15.90 9.67
CA THR A 303 6.42 16.86 10.60
C THR A 303 7.44 17.86 11.15
N GLU A 304 8.62 17.39 11.57
CA GLU A 304 9.70 18.23 12.07
C GLU A 304 10.19 19.24 11.01
N MET A 305 10.39 18.75 9.80
CA MET A 305 10.96 19.52 8.69
C MET A 305 9.92 20.36 7.93
N GLY A 306 8.63 20.10 8.14
CA GLY A 306 7.55 20.73 7.38
C GLY A 306 7.59 20.39 5.89
N ILE A 307 8.06 19.18 5.56
CA ILE A 307 8.13 18.65 4.19
C ILE A 307 6.98 17.66 3.95
N PRO A 308 6.67 17.33 2.69
CA PRO A 308 5.55 16.45 2.39
C PRO A 308 5.77 15.00 2.86
N PRO A 309 4.67 14.22 2.96
CA PRO A 309 4.74 12.81 3.31
C PRO A 309 5.69 12.00 2.43
N LYS A 310 6.29 10.96 3.03
CA LYS A 310 7.16 10.03 2.30
C LYS A 310 6.40 8.79 1.85
N VAL A 311 6.92 8.14 0.82
CA VAL A 311 6.60 6.77 0.47
C VAL A 311 7.66 5.87 1.11
N LEU A 312 7.22 4.78 1.73
CA LEU A 312 8.03 3.69 2.24
C LEU A 312 7.77 2.46 1.40
N ILE A 313 8.80 1.94 0.73
CA ILE A 313 8.75 0.66 0.02
C ILE A 313 9.33 -0.43 0.93
N VAL A 314 8.68 -1.58 0.98
CA VAL A 314 9.23 -2.79 1.58
C VAL A 314 9.16 -3.91 0.55
N HIS A 315 10.33 -4.39 0.13
CA HIS A 315 10.43 -5.45 -0.88
C HIS A 315 10.08 -6.82 -0.29
N GLN A 316 9.42 -7.66 -1.10
CA GLN A 316 9.08 -9.01 -0.69
C GLN A 316 8.93 -9.96 -1.88
N PHE A 317 9.73 -11.01 -1.91
CA PHE A 317 9.53 -12.16 -2.81
C PHE A 317 9.23 -13.47 -2.08
N HIS A 318 9.45 -13.51 -0.76
CA HIS A 318 9.20 -14.69 0.08
C HIS A 318 8.39 -14.32 1.32
N TYR A 319 7.44 -15.19 1.71
CA TYR A 319 6.48 -14.89 2.79
C TYR A 319 7.15 -14.71 4.15
N THR A 320 8.33 -15.30 4.36
CA THR A 320 9.10 -15.18 5.62
C THR A 320 9.91 -13.88 5.71
N MET A 321 9.93 -13.03 4.70
CA MET A 321 10.75 -11.80 4.74
C MET A 321 10.17 -10.74 5.68
N ILE A 322 8.87 -10.81 5.96
CA ILE A 322 8.17 -9.93 6.90
C ILE A 322 7.50 -10.82 7.94
N ASP A 323 8.07 -10.88 9.15
CA ASP A 323 7.42 -11.54 10.27
C ASP A 323 6.18 -10.77 10.71
N ASN A 324 5.18 -11.51 11.21
CA ASN A 324 3.94 -10.94 11.71
C ASN A 324 3.28 -9.97 10.73
N LYS A 325 3.37 -10.24 9.41
CA LYS A 325 2.88 -9.34 8.34
C LYS A 325 1.39 -8.99 8.48
N ASP A 326 0.59 -9.84 9.11
CA ASP A 326 -0.81 -9.61 9.44
C ASP A 326 -1.04 -8.46 10.45
N GLN A 327 0.02 -8.03 11.14
CA GLN A 327 0.05 -6.89 12.07
C GLN A 327 0.54 -5.58 11.41
N VAL A 328 0.92 -5.61 10.13
CA VAL A 328 1.30 -4.40 9.40
C VAL A 328 0.05 -3.57 9.13
N GLU A 329 0.07 -2.31 9.56
CA GLU A 329 -1.05 -1.38 9.42
C GLU A 329 -0.62 -0.08 8.72
N PRO A 330 -1.45 0.47 7.81
CA PRO A 330 -1.25 1.80 7.26
C PRO A 330 -1.14 2.88 8.36
N MET A 331 -0.26 3.86 8.18
CA MET A 331 -0.04 4.95 9.14
C MET A 331 -0.23 6.30 8.46
N ALA A 332 -1.11 7.12 9.02
CA ALA A 332 -1.36 8.47 8.51
C ALA A 332 -0.06 9.30 8.51
N GLY A 333 0.23 9.96 7.38
CA GLY A 333 1.42 10.81 7.19
C GLY A 333 2.59 10.13 6.46
N VAL A 334 2.45 8.86 6.10
CA VAL A 334 3.38 8.10 5.26
C VAL A 334 2.57 7.15 4.37
N GLN A 335 3.09 6.81 3.19
CA GLN A 335 2.43 5.86 2.29
C GLN A 335 3.23 4.57 2.26
N LEU A 336 2.63 3.46 2.70
CA LEU A 336 3.30 2.16 2.69
C LEU A 336 3.01 1.40 1.40
N VAL A 337 4.07 0.99 0.71
CA VAL A 337 4.01 0.09 -0.44
C VAL A 337 4.69 -1.22 -0.07
N ILE A 338 3.97 -2.34 -0.24
CA ILE A 338 4.62 -3.66 -0.28
C ILE A 338 4.84 -4.01 -1.74
N ASP A 339 6.09 -4.30 -2.09
CA ASP A 339 6.52 -4.61 -3.45
C ASP A 339 6.72 -6.12 -3.65
N ALA A 340 6.12 -6.68 -4.69
CA ALA A 340 6.32 -8.06 -5.10
C ALA A 340 7.63 -8.20 -5.89
N ASP A 341 8.70 -8.61 -5.21
CA ASP A 341 10.07 -8.59 -5.72
C ASP A 341 10.56 -9.93 -6.33
N GLY A 342 9.63 -10.74 -6.81
CA GLY A 342 9.92 -12.05 -7.39
C GLY A 342 10.10 -11.98 -8.91
N PHE A 343 11.10 -12.67 -9.46
CA PHE A 343 11.23 -12.84 -10.92
C PHE A 343 10.61 -14.15 -11.42
N GLY A 344 10.25 -14.17 -12.70
CA GLY A 344 9.73 -15.37 -13.36
C GLY A 344 8.96 -15.06 -14.64
N PRO A 345 8.51 -16.10 -15.35
CA PRO A 345 7.63 -15.92 -16.49
C PRO A 345 6.29 -15.30 -16.04
N PRO A 346 5.55 -14.61 -16.93
CA PRO A 346 4.36 -13.83 -16.57
C PRO A 346 3.35 -14.59 -15.71
N ALA A 347 3.02 -15.84 -16.06
CA ALA A 347 2.06 -16.64 -15.31
C ALA A 347 2.46 -16.85 -13.83
N THR A 348 3.71 -17.25 -13.59
CA THR A 348 4.23 -17.45 -12.21
C THR A 348 4.31 -16.12 -11.47
N LYS A 349 4.66 -15.04 -12.16
CA LYS A 349 4.76 -13.71 -11.57
C LYS A 349 3.39 -13.17 -11.15
N THR A 350 2.38 -13.32 -12.00
CA THR A 350 0.98 -12.97 -11.69
C THR A 350 0.45 -13.76 -10.49
N GLU A 351 0.73 -15.07 -10.42
CA GLU A 351 0.34 -15.90 -9.28
C GLU A 351 1.04 -15.47 -7.99
N ALA A 352 2.36 -15.22 -8.04
CA ALA A 352 3.12 -14.74 -6.89
C ALA A 352 2.65 -13.37 -6.40
N TYR A 353 2.38 -12.44 -7.32
CA TYR A 353 1.83 -11.12 -7.03
C TYR A 353 0.48 -11.23 -6.29
N ALA A 354 -0.46 -12.03 -6.81
CA ALA A 354 -1.77 -12.21 -6.19
C ALA A 354 -1.67 -12.79 -4.76
N VAL A 355 -0.69 -13.66 -4.49
CA VAL A 355 -0.46 -14.23 -3.15
C VAL A 355 0.20 -13.22 -2.21
N MET A 356 1.26 -12.54 -2.65
CA MET A 356 2.03 -11.63 -1.79
C MET A 356 1.26 -10.35 -1.47
N ILE A 357 0.53 -9.83 -2.45
CA ILE A 357 -0.15 -8.53 -2.38
C ILE A 357 -1.64 -8.67 -2.04
N GLY A 358 -2.31 -9.74 -2.49
CA GLY A 358 -3.76 -9.88 -2.35
C GLY A 358 -4.28 -10.34 -0.98
N GLN A 359 -3.41 -10.71 -0.03
CA GLN A 359 -3.82 -11.44 1.19
C GLN A 359 -3.94 -10.61 2.47
N MET A 360 -3.56 -9.33 2.51
CA MET A 360 -3.44 -8.54 3.74
C MET A 360 -3.81 -7.07 3.54
N PRO A 361 -4.07 -6.29 4.63
CA PRO A 361 -4.40 -4.87 4.54
C PRO A 361 -3.16 -4.03 4.20
N ILE A 362 -2.64 -4.21 2.99
CA ILE A 362 -1.58 -3.42 2.37
C ILE A 362 -2.21 -2.11 1.85
N GLU A 363 -1.58 -0.97 2.10
CA GLU A 363 -2.11 0.34 1.67
C GLU A 363 -1.99 0.52 0.15
N TYR A 364 -0.81 0.31 -0.41
CA TYR A 364 -0.51 0.41 -1.84
C TYR A 364 0.36 -0.74 -2.33
N HIS A 365 0.29 -0.99 -3.64
CA HIS A 365 0.77 -2.24 -4.22
C HIS A 365 1.94 -2.01 -5.19
N GLY A 366 3.06 -2.71 -4.98
CA GLY A 366 4.25 -2.65 -5.83
C GLY A 366 4.49 -3.95 -6.61
N VAL A 367 5.06 -3.83 -7.80
CA VAL A 367 5.62 -4.97 -8.53
C VAL A 367 6.98 -4.60 -9.12
N LYS A 368 7.97 -5.50 -8.95
CA LYS A 368 9.30 -5.35 -9.51
C LYS A 368 9.53 -6.30 -10.68
N LEU A 369 10.12 -5.80 -11.74
CA LEU A 369 10.34 -6.46 -13.03
C LEU A 369 11.85 -6.56 -13.27
N PHE A 370 12.28 -7.68 -13.83
CA PHE A 370 13.70 -7.97 -14.01
C PHE A 370 14.01 -8.17 -15.49
N TYR A 371 14.73 -7.24 -16.12
CA TYR A 371 14.96 -7.25 -17.57
C TYR A 371 15.63 -8.54 -18.08
N LYS A 372 16.51 -9.15 -17.26
CA LYS A 372 17.27 -10.34 -17.66
C LYS A 372 16.62 -11.66 -17.22
N GLN A 373 15.80 -11.64 -16.16
CA GLN A 373 15.27 -12.84 -15.49
C GLN A 373 13.81 -13.09 -15.87
N ASP A 374 13.01 -12.05 -16.10
CA ASP A 374 11.63 -12.19 -16.54
C ASP A 374 11.61 -12.47 -18.04
N VAL A 375 11.38 -13.74 -18.39
CA VAL A 375 11.40 -14.19 -19.79
C VAL A 375 10.12 -14.96 -20.13
N PRO A 376 9.24 -14.41 -20.99
CA PRO A 376 9.27 -13.04 -21.51
C PRO A 376 8.98 -11.99 -20.41
N LEU A 377 9.46 -10.76 -20.62
CA LEU A 377 9.11 -9.62 -19.79
C LEU A 377 7.64 -9.23 -20.04
N MET A 378 6.90 -8.93 -18.98
CA MET A 378 5.52 -8.46 -19.09
C MET A 378 5.45 -7.06 -19.72
N THR A 379 4.41 -6.80 -20.51
CA THR A 379 4.16 -5.45 -21.05
C THR A 379 3.51 -4.54 -20.01
N ALA A 380 3.50 -3.23 -20.26
CA ALA A 380 2.79 -2.27 -19.41
C ALA A 380 1.30 -2.64 -19.27
N GLU A 381 0.63 -3.07 -20.35
CA GLU A 381 -0.78 -3.50 -20.27
C GLU A 381 -0.94 -4.73 -19.37
N GLU A 382 -0.09 -5.74 -19.51
CA GLU A 382 -0.15 -6.97 -18.69
C GLU A 382 0.11 -6.67 -17.20
N ILE A 383 0.98 -5.70 -16.89
CA ILE A 383 1.26 -5.26 -15.53
C ILE A 383 0.06 -4.49 -14.94
N LEU A 384 -0.61 -3.68 -15.76
CA LEU A 384 -1.80 -2.91 -15.36
C LEU A 384 -3.06 -3.78 -15.25
N ASP A 385 -3.05 -4.99 -15.81
CA ASP A 385 -4.10 -6.01 -15.67
C ASP A 385 -3.94 -6.86 -14.39
N LEU A 386 -2.87 -6.66 -13.61
CA LEU A 386 -2.72 -7.33 -12.31
C LEU A 386 -3.80 -6.87 -11.31
N GLU A 387 -4.20 -7.76 -10.42
CA GLU A 387 -5.19 -7.48 -9.36
C GLU A 387 -4.57 -7.70 -7.97
N PRO A 388 -4.50 -6.67 -7.11
CA PRO A 388 -4.85 -5.26 -7.37
C PRO A 388 -3.90 -4.58 -8.37
N VAL A 389 -4.35 -3.51 -9.03
CA VAL A 389 -3.52 -2.77 -10.01
C VAL A 389 -2.33 -2.12 -9.28
N PRO A 390 -1.07 -2.33 -9.73
CA PRO A 390 0.09 -1.75 -9.08
C PRO A 390 0.09 -0.21 -9.09
N ASP A 391 0.41 0.35 -7.92
CA ASP A 391 0.65 1.77 -7.67
C ASP A 391 2.12 2.15 -7.90
N LEU A 392 3.01 1.19 -7.68
CA LEU A 392 4.45 1.28 -7.88
C LEU A 392 4.88 0.18 -8.85
N VAL A 393 5.73 0.54 -9.81
CA VAL A 393 6.36 -0.41 -10.73
C VAL A 393 7.87 -0.17 -10.72
N ILE A 394 8.65 -1.22 -10.50
CA ILE A 394 10.10 -1.18 -10.41
C ILE A 394 10.71 -1.99 -11.55
N TYR A 395 11.74 -1.48 -12.21
CA TYR A 395 12.52 -2.25 -13.19
C TYR A 395 13.98 -2.36 -12.74
N GLN A 396 14.50 -3.58 -12.78
CA GLN A 396 15.87 -3.96 -12.44
C GLN A 396 16.61 -4.56 -13.62
#